data_AF-A0A9D1GYY8-F1
#
_entry.id   AF-A0A9D1GYY8-F1
#
_cell.length_a   1.000
_cell.length_b   1.000
_cell.length_c   1.000
_cell.angle_alpha   90.00
_cell.angle_beta   90.00
_cell.angle_gamma   90.00
#
_symmetry.space_group_name_H-M   'P 1'
#
loop_
_entity.id
_entity.type
_entity.pdbx_description
1 polymer ?
#
loop_
_entity_poly.entity_id
_entity_poly.type
_entity_poly.pdbx_seq_one_letter_code
_entity_poly.pdbx_strand_id
1 'polypeptide(L)'
;MPADPGTAAAPSRLPAYTTALPPWSWVVWRPGLDTWIALASVAGMWVLHLVRHWLTPINPVAAQSLLLFFGAVLLATVLPTWVVWHRMRRDLDDLGLQLRRVWLAVTITVVVGLASLPGFWNAAAAAVIDPVSQSWGQILGMWEPFFLYAWVQLRMRDAFGEIPAPVIAAICYGLYHLGTEPLADVW
;
A
#
# COMPACT_ATOMS: atom_id res chain seq x y z
N MET A 1 -49.15 6.72 -32.79
CA MET A 1 -47.94 6.00 -32.34
C MET A 1 -47.67 6.44 -30.90
N PRO A 2 -47.81 5.57 -29.90
CA PRO A 2 -47.49 5.93 -28.52
C PRO A 2 -45.97 6.00 -28.33
N ALA A 3 -45.52 7.02 -27.60
CA ALA A 3 -44.12 7.23 -27.25
C ALA A 3 -43.64 6.17 -26.26
N ASP A 4 -42.45 5.64 -26.51
CA ASP A 4 -41.76 4.64 -25.69
C ASP A 4 -41.36 5.26 -24.32
N PRO A 5 -41.84 4.72 -23.19
CA PRO A 5 -41.54 5.26 -21.88
C PRO A 5 -40.12 4.88 -21.45
N GLY A 6 -39.22 5.85 -21.56
CA GLY A 6 -38.11 6.10 -20.63
C GLY A 6 -37.41 4.86 -20.07
N THR A 7 -36.46 4.31 -20.84
CA THR A 7 -35.35 3.56 -20.26
C THR A 7 -34.55 4.51 -19.38
N ALA A 8 -34.83 4.49 -18.08
CA ALA A 8 -34.01 5.16 -17.07
C ALA A 8 -32.57 4.63 -17.24
N ALA A 9 -31.67 5.50 -17.70
CA ALA A 9 -30.26 5.18 -17.83
C ALA A 9 -29.77 4.67 -16.48
N ALA A 10 -29.31 3.41 -16.45
CA ALA A 10 -28.72 2.81 -15.26
C ALA A 10 -27.66 3.77 -14.67
N PRO A 11 -27.57 3.92 -13.33
CA PRO A 11 -26.64 4.85 -12.72
C PRO A 11 -25.25 4.63 -13.29
N SER A 12 -24.72 5.66 -13.95
CA SER A 12 -23.41 5.62 -14.60
C SER A 12 -22.40 5.14 -13.57
N ARG A 13 -21.83 3.94 -13.77
CA ARG A 13 -20.76 3.42 -12.92
C ARG A 13 -19.69 4.52 -12.82
N LEU A 14 -19.25 4.82 -11.59
CA LEU A 14 -18.17 5.80 -11.38
C LEU A 14 -17.00 5.47 -12.33
N PRO A 15 -16.48 6.46 -13.09
CA PRO A 15 -15.46 6.21 -14.10
C PRO A 15 -14.20 5.62 -13.45
N ALA A 16 -13.63 4.61 -14.10
CA ALA A 16 -12.32 4.08 -13.74
C ALA A 16 -11.23 4.99 -14.31
N TYR A 17 -10.07 5.07 -13.65
CA TYR A 17 -8.91 5.80 -14.17
C TYR A 17 -8.21 5.04 -15.29
N THR A 18 -8.86 4.94 -16.45
CA THR A 18 -8.32 4.24 -17.63
C THR A 18 -7.13 4.94 -18.27
N THR A 19 -6.94 6.23 -17.99
CA THR A 19 -5.82 7.05 -18.48
C THR A 19 -5.10 7.71 -17.31
N ALA A 20 -3.76 7.63 -17.33
CA ALA A 20 -2.91 8.37 -16.40
C ALA A 20 -3.13 9.88 -16.56
N LEU A 21 -2.99 10.63 -15.47
CA LEU A 21 -2.90 12.08 -15.60
C LEU A 21 -1.63 12.47 -16.38
N PRO A 22 -1.70 13.54 -17.20
CA PRO A 22 -0.51 14.13 -17.80
C PRO A 22 0.49 14.53 -16.72
N PRO A 23 1.81 14.48 -17.02
CA PRO A 23 2.82 15.09 -16.17
C PRO A 23 2.43 16.56 -15.89
N TRP A 24 2.72 17.06 -14.68
CA TRP A 24 2.46 18.45 -14.26
C TRP A 24 1.00 18.81 -13.97
N SER A 25 0.13 17.82 -13.79
CA SER A 25 -1.22 18.05 -13.26
C SER A 25 -1.15 18.33 -11.75
N TRP A 26 -0.73 19.54 -11.37
CA TRP A 26 -0.41 19.91 -9.99
C TRP A 26 -1.55 19.68 -9.01
N VAL A 27 -2.76 20.14 -9.38
CA VAL A 27 -3.99 20.00 -8.61
C VAL A 27 -5.11 19.62 -9.56
N VAL A 28 -5.82 18.55 -9.22
CA VAL A 28 -6.97 18.02 -9.96
C VAL A 28 -8.06 17.70 -8.96
N TRP A 29 -9.32 17.67 -9.38
CA TRP A 29 -10.40 17.10 -8.59
C TRP A 29 -11.18 16.11 -9.42
N ARG A 30 -10.87 14.82 -9.24
CA ARG A 30 -11.49 13.73 -9.99
C ARG A 30 -11.58 12.45 -9.17
N PRO A 31 -12.06 12.48 -7.90
CA PRO A 31 -12.17 11.26 -7.11
C PRO A 31 -13.12 10.26 -7.79
N GLY A 32 -12.69 9.00 -7.84
CA GLY A 32 -13.44 7.91 -8.45
C GLY A 32 -13.56 6.73 -7.49
N LEU A 33 -14.17 5.65 -7.95
CA LEU A 33 -14.27 4.42 -7.15
C LEU A 33 -12.87 3.85 -6.85
N ASP A 34 -11.88 4.04 -7.72
CA ASP A 34 -10.50 3.60 -7.47
C ASP A 34 -9.87 4.34 -6.27
N THR A 35 -10.19 5.63 -6.10
CA THR A 35 -9.81 6.41 -4.91
C THR A 35 -10.42 5.81 -3.65
N TRP A 36 -11.72 5.49 -3.70
CA TRP A 36 -12.43 4.91 -2.56
C TRP A 36 -11.95 3.51 -2.21
N ILE A 37 -11.59 2.69 -3.21
CA ILE A 37 -10.99 1.37 -2.95
C ILE A 37 -9.63 1.55 -2.27
N ALA A 38 -8.80 2.51 -2.70
CA ALA A 38 -7.54 2.80 -2.05
C ALA A 38 -7.74 3.25 -0.59
N LEU A 39 -8.65 4.19 -0.33
CA LEU A 39 -8.97 4.64 1.03
C LEU A 39 -9.57 3.52 1.90
N ALA A 40 -10.44 2.68 1.34
CA ALA A 40 -10.99 1.52 2.04
C ALA A 40 -9.90 0.49 2.37
N SER A 41 -8.91 0.31 1.49
CA SER A 41 -7.76 -0.57 1.78
C SER A 41 -6.88 -0.03 2.91
N VAL A 42 -6.76 1.30 3.06
CA VAL A 42 -6.09 1.93 4.22
C VAL A 42 -6.85 1.64 5.51
N ALA A 43 -8.17 1.79 5.51
CA ALA A 43 -9.01 1.43 6.66
C ALA A 43 -8.93 -0.08 6.98
N GLY A 44 -8.87 -0.93 5.95
CA GLY A 44 -8.65 -2.36 6.11
C GLY A 44 -7.30 -2.66 6.77
N MET A 45 -6.23 -1.99 6.32
CA MET A 45 -4.90 -2.12 6.92
C MET A 45 -4.89 -1.70 8.39
N TRP A 46 -5.56 -0.59 8.72
CA TRP A 46 -5.72 -0.13 10.10
C TRP A 46 -6.38 -1.19 11.00
N VAL A 47 -7.48 -1.79 10.54
CA VAL A 47 -8.17 -2.87 11.26
C VAL A 47 -7.25 -4.07 11.45
N LEU A 48 -6.48 -4.46 10.43
CA LEU A 48 -5.53 -5.57 10.56
C LEU A 48 -4.42 -5.28 11.58
N HIS A 49 -3.88 -4.06 11.62
CA HIS A 49 -2.90 -3.68 12.64
C HIS A 49 -3.51 -3.68 14.04
N LEU A 50 -4.74 -3.21 14.22
CA LEU A 50 -5.44 -3.31 15.50
C LEU A 50 -5.59 -4.77 15.92
N VAL A 51 -6.15 -5.62 15.06
CA VAL A 51 -6.34 -7.05 15.36
C VAL A 51 -5.00 -7.73 15.67
N ARG A 52 -3.95 -7.42 14.91
CA ARG A 52 -2.58 -7.89 15.19
C ARG A 52 -2.14 -7.46 16.59
N HIS A 53 -2.30 -6.19 16.95
CA HIS A 53 -1.91 -5.67 18.27
C HIS A 53 -2.59 -6.46 19.40
N TRP A 54 -3.91 -6.68 19.30
CA TRP A 54 -4.66 -7.46 20.29
C TRP A 54 -4.28 -8.94 20.31
N LEU A 55 -3.95 -9.53 19.15
CA LEU A 55 -3.62 -10.95 19.03
C LEU A 55 -2.17 -11.27 19.43
N THR A 56 -1.26 -10.29 19.33
CA THR A 56 0.18 -10.48 19.57
C THR A 56 0.49 -11.08 20.96
N PRO A 57 -0.10 -10.59 22.07
CA PRO A 57 0.14 -11.17 23.40
C PRO A 57 -0.39 -12.60 23.58
N ILE A 58 -1.38 -13.01 22.76
CA ILE A 58 -2.04 -14.32 22.85
C ILE A 58 -1.34 -15.35 21.96
N ASN A 59 -1.09 -14.97 20.71
CA ASN A 59 -0.47 -15.82 19.71
C ASN A 59 0.28 -14.95 18.66
N PRO A 60 1.58 -14.69 18.86
CA PRO A 60 2.34 -13.81 17.98
C PRO A 60 2.50 -14.37 16.56
N VAL A 61 2.54 -15.69 16.40
CA VAL A 61 2.63 -16.34 15.08
C VAL A 61 1.34 -16.12 14.29
N ALA A 62 0.18 -16.29 14.92
CA ALA A 62 -1.11 -16.02 14.28
C ALA A 62 -1.27 -14.54 13.94
N ALA A 63 -0.86 -13.64 14.85
CA ALA A 63 -0.87 -12.19 14.63
C ALA A 63 -0.03 -11.79 13.42
N GLN A 64 1.18 -12.33 13.29
CA GLN A 64 2.06 -12.04 12.16
C GLN A 64 1.57 -12.69 10.86
N SER A 65 1.02 -13.91 10.94
CA SER A 65 0.45 -14.60 9.79
C SER A 65 -0.75 -13.86 9.21
N LEU A 66 -1.59 -13.27 10.08
CA LEU A 66 -2.72 -12.43 9.69
C LEU A 66 -2.26 -11.19 8.92
N LEU A 67 -1.25 -10.47 9.42
CA LEU A 67 -0.71 -9.30 8.73
C LEU A 67 -0.04 -9.67 7.41
N LEU A 68 0.72 -10.78 7.37
CA LEU A 68 1.34 -11.27 6.14
C LEU A 68 0.27 -11.60 5.08
N PHE A 69 -0.72 -12.42 5.42
CA PHE A 69 -1.68 -12.89 4.42
C PHE A 69 -2.67 -11.81 4.02
N PHE A 70 -3.35 -11.18 4.99
CA PHE A 70 -4.39 -10.21 4.68
C PHE A 70 -3.82 -8.82 4.38
N GLY A 71 -2.79 -8.41 5.09
CA GLY A 71 -2.16 -7.10 4.89
C GLY A 71 -1.28 -7.10 3.65
N ALA A 72 -0.15 -7.82 3.72
CA ALA A 72 0.86 -7.80 2.65
C ALA A 72 0.37 -8.48 1.36
N VAL A 73 -0.15 -9.71 1.42
CA VAL A 73 -0.55 -10.42 0.19
C VAL A 73 -1.86 -9.86 -0.36
N LEU A 74 -2.94 -9.82 0.42
CA LEU A 74 -4.24 -9.42 -0.12
C LEU A 74 -4.35 -7.91 -0.34
N LEU A 75 -4.21 -7.09 0.70
CA LEU A 75 -4.46 -5.64 0.59
C LEU A 75 -3.33 -4.87 -0.09
N ALA A 76 -2.07 -5.25 0.15
CA ALA A 76 -0.94 -4.56 -0.44
C ALA A 76 -0.61 -5.06 -1.85
N THR A 77 -0.92 -6.32 -2.21
CA THR A 77 -0.45 -6.88 -3.49
C THR A 77 -1.57 -7.26 -4.43
N VAL A 78 -2.43 -8.20 -4.03
CA VAL A 78 -3.48 -8.75 -4.90
C VAL A 78 -4.50 -7.68 -5.25
N LEU A 79 -4.99 -6.92 -4.28
CA LEU A 79 -5.99 -5.88 -4.51
C LEU A 79 -5.48 -4.78 -5.47
N PRO A 80 -4.30 -4.16 -5.25
CA PRO A 80 -3.78 -3.14 -6.17
C PRO A 80 -3.56 -3.68 -7.59
N THR A 81 -2.96 -4.86 -7.69
CA THR A 81 -2.71 -5.53 -8.98
C THR A 81 -4.01 -5.81 -9.72
N TRP A 82 -5.01 -6.34 -9.01
CA TRP A 82 -6.32 -6.63 -9.58
C TRP A 82 -7.04 -5.36 -10.04
N VAL A 83 -7.03 -4.29 -9.24
CA VAL A 83 -7.68 -3.03 -9.62
C VAL A 83 -7.01 -2.44 -10.86
N VAL A 84 -5.67 -2.35 -10.88
CA VAL A 84 -4.95 -1.77 -12.02
C VAL A 84 -5.18 -2.58 -13.30
N TRP A 85 -4.96 -3.89 -13.23
CA TRP A 85 -5.01 -4.74 -14.41
C TRP A 85 -6.44 -4.95 -14.92
N HIS A 86 -7.37 -5.36 -14.04
CA HIS A 86 -8.71 -5.77 -14.45
C HIS A 86 -9.67 -4.58 -14.58
N ARG A 87 -9.64 -3.66 -13.62
CA ARG A 87 -10.63 -2.57 -13.52
C ARG A 87 -10.18 -1.32 -14.27
N MET A 88 -8.94 -0.88 -14.07
CA MET A 88 -8.39 0.29 -14.75
C MET A 88 -7.91 -0.03 -16.18
N ARG A 89 -7.72 -1.32 -16.51
CA ARG A 89 -7.21 -1.78 -17.82
C ARG A 89 -5.86 -1.15 -18.16
N ARG A 90 -5.03 -1.03 -17.12
CA ARG A 90 -3.70 -0.41 -17.16
C ARG A 90 -2.62 -1.47 -16.90
N ASP A 91 -1.40 -1.18 -17.34
CA ASP A 91 -0.27 -2.08 -17.19
C ASP A 91 0.33 -2.00 -15.77
N LEU A 92 1.11 -3.01 -15.37
CA LEU A 92 1.77 -3.04 -14.07
C LEU A 92 2.80 -1.90 -13.87
N ASP A 93 3.23 -1.28 -14.96
CA ASP A 93 4.03 -0.05 -14.93
C ASP A 93 3.32 1.09 -14.17
N ASP A 94 1.97 1.07 -14.11
CA ASP A 94 1.16 2.02 -13.34
C ASP A 94 1.07 1.72 -11.83
N LEU A 95 1.77 0.67 -11.39
CA LEU A 95 2.17 0.44 -9.99
C LEU A 95 3.66 0.75 -9.79
N GLY A 96 4.32 1.41 -10.75
CA GLY A 96 5.74 1.75 -10.68
C GLY A 96 6.69 0.55 -10.89
N LEU A 97 6.17 -0.61 -11.32
CA LEU A 97 6.95 -1.82 -11.53
C LEU A 97 7.65 -1.81 -12.90
N GLN A 98 8.74 -1.07 -13.03
CA GLN A 98 9.55 -1.06 -14.26
C GLN A 98 10.42 -2.32 -14.39
N LEU A 99 9.85 -3.40 -14.95
CA LEU A 99 10.52 -4.71 -15.07
C LEU A 99 11.83 -4.65 -15.88
N ARG A 100 11.98 -3.69 -16.79
CA ARG A 100 13.18 -3.53 -17.63
C ARG A 100 14.48 -3.28 -16.83
N ARG A 101 14.37 -2.73 -15.62
CA ARG A 101 15.52 -2.40 -14.75
C ARG A 101 15.42 -3.10 -13.39
N VAL A 102 14.54 -4.09 -13.23
CA VAL A 102 14.37 -4.79 -11.97
C VAL A 102 15.67 -5.43 -11.48
N TRP A 103 16.50 -5.91 -12.41
CA TRP A 103 17.79 -6.49 -12.06
C TRP A 103 18.72 -5.48 -11.36
N LEU A 104 18.72 -4.20 -11.77
CA LEU A 104 19.51 -3.16 -11.11
C LEU A 104 19.01 -2.92 -9.68
N ALA A 105 17.69 -2.82 -9.50
CA ALA A 105 17.10 -2.67 -8.18
C ALA A 105 17.45 -3.85 -7.27
N VAL A 106 17.31 -5.08 -7.77
CA VAL A 106 17.67 -6.30 -7.04
C VAL A 106 19.16 -6.31 -6.69
N THR A 107 20.05 -6.00 -7.64
CA THR A 107 21.49 -5.97 -7.38
C THR A 107 21.84 -4.94 -6.32
N ILE A 108 21.31 -3.71 -6.41
CA ILE A 108 21.55 -2.66 -5.41
C ILE A 108 21.04 -3.11 -4.04
N THR A 109 19.80 -3.62 -3.96
CA THR A 109 19.20 -4.10 -2.71
C THR A 109 20.03 -5.23 -2.09
N VAL A 110 20.49 -6.20 -2.88
CA VAL A 110 21.32 -7.31 -2.38
C VAL A 110 22.68 -6.81 -1.89
N VAL A 111 23.35 -5.95 -2.66
CA VAL A 111 24.68 -5.44 -2.29
C VAL A 111 24.59 -4.57 -1.03
N VAL A 112 23.68 -3.60 -0.99
CA VAL A 112 23.50 -2.71 0.17
C VAL A 112 22.98 -3.49 1.38
N GLY A 113 22.05 -4.42 1.16
CA GLY A 113 21.47 -5.26 2.20
C GLY A 113 22.53 -6.15 2.86
N LEU A 114 23.31 -6.89 2.09
CA LEU A 114 24.38 -7.75 2.61
C LEU A 114 25.50 -6.94 3.28
N ALA A 115 25.84 -5.77 2.74
CA ALA A 115 26.83 -4.88 3.35
C ALA A 115 26.36 -4.32 4.70
N SER A 116 25.06 -4.05 4.86
CA SER A 116 24.47 -3.51 6.09
C SER A 116 24.12 -4.57 7.12
N LEU A 117 23.97 -5.84 6.69
CA LEU A 117 23.48 -6.93 7.53
C LEU A 117 24.28 -7.16 8.82
N PRO A 118 25.63 -7.16 8.81
CA PRO A 118 26.39 -7.36 10.05
C PRO A 118 26.14 -6.25 11.09
N GLY A 119 26.09 -4.99 10.64
CA GLY A 119 25.80 -3.86 11.52
C GLY A 119 24.41 -3.94 12.11
N PHE A 120 23.42 -4.31 11.29
CA PHE A 120 22.05 -4.53 11.71
C PHE A 120 21.92 -5.68 12.73
N TRP A 121 22.55 -6.82 12.49
CA TRP A 121 22.54 -7.95 13.43
C TRP A 121 23.27 -7.66 14.73
N ASN A 122 24.40 -6.95 14.68
CA ASN A 122 25.11 -6.51 15.89
C ASN A 122 24.25 -5.56 16.74
N ALA A 123 23.53 -4.63 16.10
CA ALA A 123 22.61 -3.75 16.80
C ALA A 123 21.43 -4.51 17.43
N ALA A 124 20.84 -5.47 16.72
CA ALA A 124 19.77 -6.32 17.24
C ALA A 124 20.26 -7.15 18.45
N ALA A 125 21.43 -7.79 18.33
CA ALA A 125 22.01 -8.57 19.42
C ALA A 125 22.34 -7.71 20.65
N ALA A 126 22.86 -6.50 20.46
CA ALA A 126 23.12 -5.55 21.54
C ALA A 126 21.83 -5.11 22.27
N ALA A 127 20.70 -5.08 21.57
CA ALA A 127 19.38 -4.83 22.13
C ALA A 127 18.70 -6.10 22.70
N VAL A 128 19.39 -7.24 22.71
CA VAL A 128 18.86 -8.54 23.18
C VAL A 128 17.64 -9.00 22.33
N ILE A 129 17.61 -8.61 21.06
CA ILE A 129 16.60 -9.03 20.08
C ILE A 129 17.21 -10.13 19.20
N ASP A 130 16.45 -11.21 18.96
CA ASP A 130 16.85 -12.26 18.02
C ASP A 130 17.04 -11.68 16.60
N PRO A 131 18.27 -11.68 16.03
CA PRO A 131 18.54 -11.03 14.76
C PRO A 131 17.76 -11.66 13.58
N VAL A 132 17.48 -12.96 13.65
CA VAL A 132 16.75 -13.68 12.60
C VAL A 132 15.28 -13.26 12.57
N SER A 133 14.62 -13.26 13.73
CA SER A 133 13.25 -12.75 13.89
C SER A 133 13.15 -11.28 13.46
N GLN A 134 14.13 -10.46 13.83
CA GLN A 134 14.18 -9.05 13.44
C GLN A 134 14.33 -8.87 11.92
N SER A 135 15.18 -9.67 11.26
CA SER A 135 15.28 -9.70 9.79
C SER A 135 13.96 -10.08 9.12
N TRP A 136 13.22 -11.03 9.69
CA TRP A 136 11.91 -11.41 9.16
C TRP A 136 10.90 -10.27 9.23
N GLY A 137 10.88 -9.52 10.33
CA GLY A 137 10.07 -8.30 10.47
C GLY A 137 10.37 -7.26 9.37
N GLN A 138 11.64 -7.05 9.05
CA GLN A 138 12.05 -6.11 7.99
C GLN A 138 11.63 -6.56 6.59
N ILE A 139 11.70 -7.86 6.29
CA ILE A 139 11.20 -8.41 5.02
C ILE A 139 9.71 -8.14 4.87
N LEU A 140 8.93 -8.29 5.96
CA LEU A 140 7.51 -7.98 5.95
C LEU A 140 7.24 -6.48 5.77
N GLY A 141 8.11 -5.62 6.31
CA GLY A 141 8.09 -4.18 6.07
C GLY A 141 8.29 -3.78 4.60
N MET A 142 8.87 -4.63 3.75
CA MET A 142 9.08 -4.29 2.33
C MET A 142 7.78 -4.09 1.53
N TRP A 143 6.65 -4.64 2.00
CA TRP A 143 5.35 -4.50 1.34
C TRP A 143 4.72 -3.13 1.53
N GLU A 144 5.10 -2.43 2.59
CA GLU A 144 4.54 -1.13 2.94
C GLU A 144 4.86 -0.04 1.89
N PRO A 145 6.11 0.10 1.40
CA PRO A 145 6.39 0.98 0.26
C PRO A 145 5.55 0.66 -0.97
N PHE A 146 5.25 -0.62 -1.23
CA PHE A 146 4.40 -1.02 -2.35
C PHE A 146 2.95 -0.60 -2.11
N PHE A 147 2.39 -0.87 -0.92
CA PHE A 147 1.04 -0.44 -0.59
C PHE A 147 0.89 1.09 -0.62
N LEU A 148 1.82 1.82 -0.01
CA LEU A 148 1.69 3.26 0.14
C LEU A 148 2.01 3.99 -1.15
N TYR A 149 3.19 3.74 -1.73
CA TYR A 149 3.66 4.53 -2.87
C TYR A 149 3.14 4.01 -4.20
N ALA A 150 3.21 2.69 -4.44
CA ALA A 150 2.77 2.12 -5.70
C ALA A 150 1.24 2.02 -5.82
N TRP A 151 0.51 2.00 -4.70
CA TRP A 151 -0.94 1.94 -4.71
C TRP A 151 -1.61 3.23 -4.21
N VAL A 152 -1.55 3.54 -2.91
CA VAL A 152 -2.31 4.66 -2.33
C VAL A 152 -1.93 6.00 -2.97
N GLN A 153 -0.65 6.36 -3.00
CA GLN A 153 -0.18 7.63 -3.53
C GLN A 153 -0.52 7.78 -5.02
N LEU A 154 -0.32 6.75 -5.84
CA LEU A 154 -0.66 6.84 -7.27
C LEU A 154 -2.17 7.01 -7.51
N ARG A 155 -3.02 6.41 -6.69
CA ARG A 155 -4.48 6.64 -6.77
C ARG A 155 -4.87 8.02 -6.27
N MET A 156 -4.21 8.55 -5.24
CA MET A 156 -4.40 9.93 -4.81
C MET A 156 -3.90 10.91 -5.87
N ARG A 157 -2.83 10.58 -6.59
CA ARG A 157 -2.36 11.37 -7.74
C ARG A 157 -3.40 11.40 -8.85
N ASP A 158 -3.91 10.24 -9.27
CA ASP A 158 -4.93 10.15 -10.33
C ASP A 158 -6.23 10.93 -9.97
N ALA A 159 -6.51 11.08 -8.67
CA ALA A 159 -7.67 11.78 -8.12
C ALA A 159 -7.46 13.28 -7.90
N PHE A 160 -6.29 13.66 -7.37
CA PHE A 160 -6.06 14.99 -6.79
C PHE A 160 -4.87 15.75 -7.39
N GLY A 161 -4.05 15.11 -8.22
CA GLY A 161 -2.85 15.71 -8.83
C GLY A 161 -1.56 15.48 -8.03
N GLU A 162 -0.46 16.03 -8.54
CA GLU A 162 0.91 15.77 -8.05
C GLU A 162 1.17 16.30 -6.63
N ILE A 163 0.60 17.45 -6.25
CA ILE A 163 0.87 18.08 -4.93
C ILE A 163 0.05 17.44 -3.81
N PRO A 164 -1.29 17.24 -3.95
CA PRO A 164 -2.06 16.69 -2.84
C PRO A 164 -1.77 15.21 -2.58
N ALA A 165 -1.34 14.46 -3.60
CA ALA A 165 -1.11 13.02 -3.50
C ALA A 165 -0.14 12.60 -2.38
N PRO A 166 1.10 13.13 -2.29
CA PRO A 166 2.01 12.78 -1.20
C PRO A 166 1.49 13.21 0.17
N VAL A 167 0.78 14.35 0.25
CA VAL A 167 0.19 14.82 1.52
C VAL A 167 -0.88 13.85 2.02
N ILE A 168 -1.80 13.45 1.13
CA ILE A 168 -2.87 12.51 1.48
C ILE A 168 -2.28 11.13 1.78
N ALA A 169 -1.28 10.67 1.02
CA ALA A 169 -0.60 9.41 1.30
C ALA A 169 0.07 9.43 2.69
N ALA A 170 0.74 10.51 3.07
CA ALA A 170 1.33 10.65 4.41
C ALA A 170 0.27 10.62 5.52
N ILE A 171 -0.89 11.25 5.30
CA ILE A 171 -2.02 11.16 6.25
C ILE A 171 -2.52 9.72 6.34
N CYS A 172 -2.72 9.03 5.20
CA CYS A 172 -3.13 7.63 5.17
C CYS A 172 -2.14 6.73 5.92
N TYR A 173 -0.83 6.96 5.74
CA TYR A 173 0.24 6.24 6.45
C TYR A 173 0.10 6.38 7.97
N GLY A 174 -0.05 7.60 8.46
CA GLY A 174 -0.26 7.85 9.88
C GLY A 174 -1.55 7.21 10.40
N LEU A 175 -2.63 7.26 9.62
CA LEU A 175 -3.93 6.71 10.02
C LEU A 175 -3.90 5.19 10.22
N TYR A 176 -3.25 4.41 9.34
CA TYR A 176 -3.27 2.95 9.51
C TYR A 176 -2.34 2.43 10.61
N HIS A 177 -1.45 3.27 11.15
CA HIS A 177 -0.66 2.98 12.35
C HIS A 177 -1.26 3.53 13.65
N LEU A 178 -2.36 4.27 13.55
CA LEU A 178 -2.93 4.94 14.72
C LEU A 178 -3.41 3.90 15.76
N GLY A 179 -2.81 3.95 16.94
CA GLY A 179 -3.15 3.10 18.09
C GLY A 179 -2.57 1.69 18.04
N THR A 180 -1.60 1.42 17.16
CA THR A 180 -1.03 0.07 16.96
C THR A 180 0.45 -0.01 17.30
N GLU A 181 1.16 1.11 17.24
CA GLU A 181 2.53 1.27 17.73
C GLU A 181 2.55 1.91 19.13
N PRO A 182 3.34 1.39 20.09
CA PRO A 182 3.44 1.97 21.43
C PRO A 182 3.98 3.41 21.38
N LEU A 183 3.24 4.37 21.96
CA LEU A 183 3.74 5.74 22.14
C LEU A 183 4.92 5.83 23.13
N ALA A 184 5.17 4.77 23.90
CA ALA A 184 6.19 4.71 24.94
C ALA A 184 7.63 4.68 24.39
N ASP A 185 7.82 4.37 23.10
CA ASP A 185 9.15 4.26 22.46
C ASP A 185 9.52 5.52 21.63
N VAL A 186 8.72 6.59 21.73
CA VAL A 186 8.87 7.81 20.91
C VAL A 186 9.58 8.96 21.67
N TRP A 187 10.01 8.75 22.91
CA TRP A 187 10.71 9.77 23.72
C TRP A 187 11.87 9.20 24.54
#